data_AF-A0A421JFK3-F1
#
_entry.id   AF-A0A421JFK3-F1
#
_cell.length_a   1.000
_cell.length_b   1.000
_cell.length_c   1.000
_cell.angle_alpha   90.00
_cell.angle_beta   90.00
_cell.angle_gamma   90.00
#
_symmetry.space_group_name_H-M   'P 1'
#
loop_
_entity.id
_entity.type
_entity.pdbx_description
1 polymer ?
#
loop_
_entity_poly.entity_id
_entity_poly.type
_entity_poly.pdbx_seq_one_letter_code
_entity_poly.pdbx_strand_id
1 'polypeptide(L)'
;MKPPGILDIIRLLFNPNVSKMMILQVAYGQLKIIGLAKILSAVLGSLIVGVSSVIKVPQIKKIVKPELLSNRIQVAQGLSLEGISLETLSNWIHVAYNSQNNNPFRNYGESLFVGVQNIAIILLIEYYNARSRLGAAGPGDDDTKIRQALQELVRPAAAIAGTIVFLTKLAPERLISTLQIASIPISIVSKLPQIRQNHRLQRASHLSEITVGANLVGSLIRVFTTVQDFDKLGRDKVLLAGYGSSLVLNSVLAGQVWYYGQREKEEKEKKDSLYPAYSHPPQFDSHHSFSPMVHKAEFLAPTGTNISSVLQGGYNHPLSREWQSERQLSKNMFIFPLFISDDPDEESDIASLPNIKRRGLNKVVPYVASLVEKGLRAVILFGVPLKEGVKDGLGTAADDPDGPVIAGIKLLRQNFPDLFIMCDVCLCEYTDHGHCGVLNEDGSLNREKSSLRLGAVAVNYARAGANSVAPSDMVDGRVRDIKLGLIEAGLAHKCLLMAYSAKFSGGLYGPFRDAAGSAPSHGDRKCYQLPPTGSGLARRALTRDISEGADAVIVKPSTFYLDILSDAARLCKDYPICAYHVSGEYAMLHAAAEKGVVDLKQIAFESHNGLLRAGARLIISYFTPEFLEWLAV
;
A
#
# COMPACT_ATOMS: atom_id res chain seq x y z
N MET A 1 8.51 -17.94 76.48
CA MET A 1 7.98 -18.86 75.44
C MET A 1 8.35 -18.28 74.07
N LYS A 2 8.93 -19.07 73.15
CA LYS A 2 9.12 -18.63 71.75
C LYS A 2 7.75 -18.39 71.13
N PRO A 3 7.52 -17.27 70.41
CA PRO A 3 6.26 -17.07 69.71
C PRO A 3 6.07 -18.16 68.64
N PRO A 4 4.84 -18.65 68.41
CA PRO A 4 4.56 -19.68 67.42
C PRO A 4 4.94 -19.20 66.00
N GLY A 5 5.51 -20.07 65.18
CA GLY A 5 5.88 -19.73 63.81
C GLY A 5 4.65 -19.59 62.90
N ILE A 6 4.82 -19.01 61.71
CA ILE A 6 3.74 -18.87 60.71
C ILE A 6 3.06 -20.21 60.38
N LEU A 7 3.83 -21.30 60.33
CA LEU A 7 3.32 -22.65 60.11
C LEU A 7 2.47 -23.18 61.27
N ASP A 8 2.76 -22.76 62.50
CA ASP A 8 1.98 -23.13 63.68
C ASP A 8 0.64 -22.37 63.70
N ILE A 9 0.62 -21.11 63.26
CA ILE A 9 -0.60 -20.31 63.09
C ILE A 9 -1.50 -20.89 61.98
N ILE A 10 -0.91 -21.37 60.88
CA ILE A 10 -1.66 -22.07 59.82
C ILE A 10 -2.22 -23.40 60.33
N ARG A 11 -1.47 -24.17 61.12
CA ARG A 11 -2.00 -25.40 61.76
C ARG A 11 -3.13 -25.11 62.74
N LEU A 12 -3.07 -23.99 63.47
CA LEU A 12 -4.13 -23.53 64.38
C LEU A 12 -5.41 -23.12 63.63
N LEU A 13 -5.32 -22.61 62.40
CA LEU A 13 -6.48 -22.26 61.54
C LEU A 13 -7.34 -23.47 61.15
N PHE A 14 -6.76 -24.67 61.12
CA PHE A 14 -7.45 -25.91 60.77
C PHE A 14 -7.81 -26.76 62.00
N ASN A 15 -7.58 -26.26 63.22
CA ASN A 15 -7.97 -26.94 64.45
C ASN A 15 -9.39 -26.49 64.88
N PRO A 16 -10.40 -27.39 64.88
CA PRO A 16 -11.78 -27.02 65.19
C PRO A 16 -12.00 -26.60 66.66
N ASN A 17 -11.05 -26.87 67.55
CA ASN A 17 -11.13 -26.56 68.98
C ASN A 17 -10.52 -25.20 69.36
N VAL A 18 -10.05 -24.40 68.38
CA VAL A 18 -9.40 -23.10 68.63
C VAL A 18 -10.30 -21.96 68.15
N SER A 19 -10.61 -21.01 69.05
CA SER A 19 -11.42 -19.84 68.73
C SER A 19 -10.75 -18.97 67.65
N LYS A 20 -11.50 -18.67 66.58
CA LYS A 20 -11.06 -17.80 65.48
C LYS A 20 -10.61 -16.41 65.96
N MET A 21 -11.22 -15.90 67.04
CA MET A 21 -10.85 -14.63 67.67
C MET A 21 -9.45 -14.65 68.30
N MET A 22 -9.07 -15.78 68.90
CA MET A 22 -7.75 -15.96 69.51
C MET A 22 -6.65 -16.03 68.43
N ILE A 23 -6.95 -16.66 67.29
CA ILE A 23 -6.05 -16.72 66.13
C ILE A 23 -5.83 -15.33 65.53
N LEU A 24 -6.89 -14.53 65.43
CA LEU A 24 -6.83 -13.14 64.98
C LEU A 24 -5.98 -12.25 65.91
N GLN A 25 -6.10 -12.41 67.23
CA GLN A 25 -5.27 -11.68 68.19
C GLN A 25 -3.79 -12.06 68.13
N VAL A 26 -3.48 -13.35 67.97
CA VAL A 26 -2.09 -13.83 67.82
C VAL A 26 -1.48 -13.33 66.50
N ALA A 27 -2.23 -13.38 65.40
CA ALA A 27 -1.82 -12.83 64.11
C ALA A 27 -1.60 -11.31 64.18
N TYR A 28 -2.48 -10.58 64.86
CA TYR A 28 -2.37 -9.13 65.07
C TYR A 28 -1.16 -8.75 65.97
N GLY A 29 -0.87 -9.58 66.98
CA GLY A 29 0.33 -9.44 67.82
C GLY A 29 1.64 -9.60 67.04
N GLN A 30 1.71 -10.54 66.09
CA GLN A 30 2.89 -10.69 65.22
C GLN A 30 3.01 -9.58 64.16
N LEU A 31 1.88 -9.07 63.65
CA LEU A 31 1.82 -7.92 62.74
C LEU A 31 2.47 -6.65 63.36
N LYS A 32 2.31 -6.44 64.68
CA LYS A 32 2.95 -5.34 65.41
C LYS A 32 4.46 -5.50 65.61
N ILE A 33 4.97 -6.74 65.71
CA ILE A 33 6.39 -7.03 65.99
C ILE A 33 7.24 -7.01 64.71
N ILE A 34 6.69 -7.46 63.58
CA ILE A 34 7.42 -7.57 62.31
C ILE A 34 7.34 -6.26 61.49
N GLY A 35 6.32 -5.43 61.74
CA GLY A 35 6.03 -4.21 61.00
C GLY A 35 5.25 -4.50 59.70
N LEU A 36 4.08 -3.86 59.56
CA LEU A 36 3.15 -4.06 58.44
C LEU A 36 3.84 -3.94 57.06
N ALA A 37 4.76 -2.99 56.93
CA ALA A 37 5.51 -2.75 55.70
C ALA A 37 6.44 -3.91 55.29
N LYS A 38 7.01 -4.66 56.26
CA LYS A 38 7.90 -5.80 55.96
C LYS A 38 7.13 -7.03 55.52
N ILE A 39 5.97 -7.29 56.13
CA ILE A 39 5.06 -8.36 55.69
C ILE A 39 4.53 -8.03 54.29
N LEU A 40 4.14 -6.77 54.06
CA LEU A 40 3.70 -6.29 52.75
C LEU A 40 4.79 -6.42 51.68
N SER A 41 6.06 -6.09 51.99
CA SER A 41 7.20 -6.26 51.08
C SER A 41 7.39 -7.73 50.66
N ALA A 42 7.34 -8.68 51.61
CA ALA A 42 7.50 -10.10 51.34
C ALA A 42 6.36 -10.68 50.48
N VAL A 43 5.11 -10.28 50.77
CA VAL A 43 3.92 -10.69 49.99
C VAL A 43 3.96 -10.11 48.58
N LEU A 44 4.29 -8.83 48.44
CA LEU A 44 4.43 -8.16 47.14
C LEU A 44 5.55 -8.78 46.30
N GLY A 45 6.69 -9.13 46.90
CA GLY A 45 7.80 -9.80 46.20
C GLY A 45 7.43 -11.17 45.61
N SER A 46 6.66 -11.98 46.36
CA SER A 46 6.18 -13.28 45.86
C SER A 46 5.05 -13.14 44.83
N LEU A 47 4.19 -12.14 44.99
CA LEU A 47 3.13 -11.81 44.03
C LEU A 47 3.71 -11.40 42.67
N ILE A 48 4.80 -10.62 42.67
CA ILE A 48 5.49 -10.19 41.44
C ILE A 48 5.93 -11.40 40.60
N VAL A 49 6.55 -12.41 41.20
CA VAL A 49 6.98 -13.62 40.48
C VAL A 49 5.78 -14.35 39.88
N GLY A 50 4.67 -14.46 40.62
CA GLY A 50 3.43 -15.05 40.09
C GLY A 50 2.87 -14.28 38.89
N VAL A 51 2.71 -12.96 39.01
CA VAL A 51 2.19 -12.08 37.95
C VAL A 51 3.10 -12.07 36.72
N SER A 52 4.41 -12.15 36.93
CA SER A 52 5.40 -12.13 35.84
C SER A 52 5.23 -13.29 34.84
N SER A 53 4.65 -14.42 35.26
CA SER A 53 4.37 -15.58 34.40
C SER A 53 3.42 -15.26 33.23
N VAL A 54 2.61 -14.20 33.35
CA VAL A 54 1.61 -13.82 32.35
C VAL A 54 1.69 -12.35 31.91
N ILE A 55 2.67 -11.60 32.40
CA ILE A 55 2.71 -10.13 32.24
C ILE A 55 2.78 -9.66 30.77
N LYS A 56 3.41 -10.44 29.90
CA LYS A 56 3.54 -10.14 28.45
C LYS A 56 2.49 -10.87 27.61
N VAL A 57 1.69 -11.78 28.18
CA VAL A 57 0.60 -12.47 27.47
C VAL A 57 -0.40 -11.51 26.83
N PRO A 58 -0.83 -10.41 27.49
CA PRO A 58 -1.68 -9.41 26.83
C PRO A 58 -1.04 -8.78 25.58
N GLN A 59 0.28 -8.56 25.59
CA GLN A 59 1.01 -8.09 24.41
C GLN A 59 1.07 -9.15 23.30
N ILE A 60 1.35 -10.40 23.65
CA ILE A 60 1.33 -11.52 22.68
C ILE A 60 -0.05 -11.62 22.02
N LYS A 61 -1.13 -11.59 22.82
CA LYS A 61 -2.51 -11.56 22.31
C LYS A 61 -2.75 -10.37 21.39
N LYS A 62 -2.21 -9.18 21.70
CA LYS A 62 -2.37 -7.99 20.85
C LYS A 62 -1.73 -8.17 19.46
N ILE A 63 -0.67 -8.96 19.35
CA ILE A 63 0.00 -9.28 18.08
C ILE A 63 -0.82 -10.31 17.27
N VAL A 64 -1.30 -11.40 17.89
CA VAL A 64 -1.90 -12.54 17.16
C VAL A 64 -3.42 -12.47 16.99
N LYS A 65 -4.14 -11.77 17.87
CA LYS A 65 -5.60 -11.75 17.90
C LYS A 65 -6.28 -11.00 16.73
N PRO A 66 -5.74 -9.91 16.16
CA PRO A 66 -6.39 -9.23 15.04
C PRO A 66 -6.74 -10.21 13.90
N GLU A 67 -7.92 -10.10 13.28
CA GLU A 67 -8.34 -11.05 12.23
C GLU A 67 -7.54 -10.86 10.94
N LEU A 68 -7.32 -9.60 10.54
CA LEU A 68 -6.57 -9.25 9.35
C LEU A 68 -5.06 -9.36 9.57
N LEU A 69 -4.35 -10.02 8.65
CA LEU A 69 -2.89 -10.14 8.66
C LEU A 69 -2.19 -8.77 8.67
N SER A 70 -2.72 -7.79 7.94
CA SER A 70 -2.20 -6.42 7.89
C SER A 70 -2.17 -5.77 9.28
N ASN A 71 -3.22 -5.98 10.09
CA ASN A 71 -3.28 -5.46 11.46
C ASN A 71 -2.26 -6.16 12.37
N ARG A 72 -2.05 -7.47 12.20
CA ARG A 72 -1.00 -8.22 12.94
C ARG A 72 0.40 -7.70 12.60
N ILE A 73 0.66 -7.48 11.32
CA ILE A 73 1.92 -6.89 10.81
C ILE A 73 2.12 -5.48 11.38
N GLN A 74 1.08 -4.64 11.37
CA GLN A 74 1.15 -3.28 11.90
C GLN A 74 1.48 -3.27 13.40
N VAL A 75 0.84 -4.14 14.19
CA VAL A 75 1.15 -4.26 15.63
C VAL A 75 2.59 -4.74 15.83
N ALA A 76 3.04 -5.74 15.08
CA ALA A 76 4.41 -6.27 15.15
C ALA A 76 5.46 -5.20 14.79
N GLN A 77 5.25 -4.44 13.72
CA GLN A 77 6.14 -3.36 13.26
C GLN A 77 6.12 -2.13 14.17
N GLY A 78 5.10 -1.98 15.02
CA GLY A 78 5.08 -0.96 16.07
C GLY A 78 5.98 -1.29 17.27
N LEU A 79 6.27 -2.57 17.48
CA LEU A 79 7.13 -3.03 18.57
C LEU A 79 8.61 -2.90 18.20
N SER A 80 9.42 -2.52 19.18
CA SER A 80 10.86 -2.39 19.02
C SER A 80 11.56 -3.72 19.25
N LEU A 81 11.98 -4.34 18.15
CA LEU A 81 12.78 -5.57 18.18
C LEU A 81 14.09 -5.36 18.98
N GLU A 82 14.77 -4.24 18.77
CA GLU A 82 15.99 -3.87 19.50
C GLU A 82 15.75 -3.77 21.01
N GLY A 83 14.71 -3.04 21.42
CA GLY A 83 14.38 -2.86 22.83
C GLY A 83 14.03 -4.17 23.52
N ILE A 84 13.19 -5.00 22.88
CA ILE A 84 12.76 -6.28 23.45
C ILE A 84 13.93 -7.28 23.48
N SER A 85 14.82 -7.25 22.49
CA SER A 85 16.03 -8.09 22.46
C SER A 85 17.01 -7.72 23.58
N LEU A 86 17.23 -6.42 23.83
CA LEU A 86 18.06 -5.95 24.94
C LEU A 86 17.47 -6.32 26.31
N GLU A 87 16.15 -6.18 26.48
CA GLU A 87 15.46 -6.61 27.69
C GLU A 87 15.59 -8.13 27.91
N THR A 88 15.47 -8.91 26.84
CA THR A 88 15.61 -10.37 26.86
C THR A 88 17.03 -10.79 27.24
N LEU A 89 18.04 -10.15 26.65
CA LEU A 89 19.44 -10.38 26.98
C LEU A 89 19.73 -10.07 28.46
N SER A 90 19.26 -8.92 28.94
CA SER A 90 19.39 -8.54 30.36
C SER A 90 18.75 -9.56 31.29
N ASN A 91 17.56 -10.06 30.94
CA ASN A 91 16.86 -11.07 31.73
C ASN A 91 17.64 -12.38 31.79
N TRP A 92 18.20 -12.85 30.67
CA TRP A 92 18.97 -14.09 30.63
C TRP A 92 20.33 -13.98 31.31
N ILE A 93 21.00 -12.83 31.24
CA ILE A 93 22.19 -12.55 32.04
C ILE A 93 21.86 -12.69 33.53
N HIS A 94 20.73 -12.10 33.97
CA HIS A 94 20.30 -12.16 35.36
C HIS A 94 19.93 -13.57 35.82
N VAL A 95 19.26 -14.35 34.97
CA VAL A 95 18.95 -15.76 35.24
C VAL A 95 20.24 -16.58 35.34
N ALA A 96 21.18 -16.42 34.40
CA ALA A 96 22.44 -17.15 34.39
C ALA A 96 23.28 -16.86 35.64
N TYR A 97 23.45 -15.57 35.98
CA TYR A 97 24.19 -15.17 37.18
C TYR A 97 23.62 -15.76 38.46
N ASN A 98 22.29 -15.67 38.66
CA ASN A 98 21.67 -16.18 39.88
C ASN A 98 21.67 -17.70 39.95
N SER A 99 21.51 -18.38 38.80
CA SER A 99 21.59 -19.83 38.74
C SER A 99 23.00 -20.37 39.00
N GLN A 100 24.05 -19.70 38.49
CA GLN A 100 25.45 -20.09 38.74
C GLN A 100 25.85 -19.88 40.21
N ASN A 101 25.34 -18.83 40.86
CA ASN A 101 25.61 -18.53 42.26
C ASN A 101 24.68 -19.26 43.25
N ASN A 102 23.84 -20.20 42.78
CA ASN A 102 22.86 -20.95 43.60
C ASN A 102 21.92 -20.05 44.43
N ASN A 103 21.55 -18.88 43.90
CA ASN A 103 20.60 -17.98 44.56
C ASN A 103 19.17 -18.56 44.50
N PRO A 104 18.30 -18.28 45.50
CA PRO A 104 16.92 -18.76 45.48
C PRO A 104 16.12 -18.29 44.25
N PHE A 105 15.31 -19.18 43.67
CA PHE A 105 14.50 -18.91 42.45
C PHE A 105 13.64 -17.64 42.55
N ARG A 106 13.13 -17.32 43.74
CA ARG A 106 12.34 -16.09 43.99
C ARG A 106 13.07 -14.80 43.58
N ASN A 107 14.41 -14.81 43.49
CA ASN A 107 15.20 -13.63 43.14
C ASN A 107 15.25 -13.36 41.63
N TYR A 108 15.12 -14.39 40.79
CA TYR A 108 15.31 -14.29 39.34
C TYR A 108 14.18 -14.93 38.51
N GLY A 109 13.19 -15.55 39.15
CA GLY A 109 12.06 -16.20 38.50
C GLY A 109 11.23 -15.25 37.63
N GLU A 110 11.10 -13.99 38.04
CA GLU A 110 10.49 -12.95 37.20
C GLU A 110 11.25 -12.76 35.89
N SER A 111 12.57 -12.60 35.95
CA SER A 111 13.40 -12.42 34.76
C SER A 111 13.34 -13.63 33.83
N LEU A 112 13.25 -14.85 34.39
CA LEU A 112 13.03 -16.06 33.59
C LEU A 112 11.70 -16.01 32.84
N PHE A 113 10.59 -15.76 33.54
CA PHE A 113 9.26 -15.74 32.93
C PHE A 113 9.10 -14.62 31.90
N VAL A 114 9.59 -13.42 32.20
CA VAL A 114 9.57 -12.29 31.26
C VAL A 114 10.49 -12.58 30.07
N GLY A 115 11.67 -13.16 30.29
CA GLY A 115 12.60 -13.56 29.23
C GLY A 115 11.98 -14.55 28.24
N VAL A 116 11.31 -15.59 28.74
CA VAL A 116 10.61 -16.57 27.88
C VAL A 116 9.50 -15.91 27.07
N GLN A 117 8.67 -15.08 27.68
CA GLN A 117 7.60 -14.40 26.94
C GLN A 117 8.13 -13.38 25.93
N ASN A 118 9.24 -12.69 26.23
CA ASN A 118 9.88 -11.79 25.28
C ASN A 118 10.45 -12.54 24.06
N ILE A 119 10.97 -13.76 24.24
CA ILE A 119 11.38 -14.62 23.10
C ILE A 119 10.19 -14.90 22.19
N ALA A 120 9.03 -15.23 22.75
CA ALA A 120 7.82 -15.44 21.96
C ALA A 120 7.44 -14.17 21.17
N ILE A 121 7.54 -12.99 21.80
CA ILE A 121 7.29 -11.71 21.11
C ILE A 121 8.32 -11.45 20.00
N ILE A 122 9.62 -11.68 20.24
CA ILE A 122 10.68 -11.52 19.23
C ILE A 122 10.39 -12.39 18.01
N LEU A 123 10.09 -13.67 18.22
CA LEU A 123 9.78 -14.60 17.13
C LEU A 123 8.51 -14.21 16.37
N LEU A 124 7.49 -13.68 17.06
CA LEU A 124 6.30 -13.15 16.41
C LEU A 124 6.60 -11.89 15.57
N ILE A 125 7.44 -10.98 16.08
CA ILE A 125 7.85 -9.79 15.33
C ILE A 125 8.60 -10.19 14.05
N GLU A 126 9.58 -11.09 14.17
CA GLU A 126 10.33 -11.61 13.03
C GLU A 126 9.43 -12.33 12.02
N TYR A 127 8.48 -13.14 12.50
CA TYR A 127 7.52 -13.83 11.65
C TYR A 127 6.66 -12.87 10.84
N TYR A 128 6.07 -11.85 11.48
CA TYR A 128 5.22 -10.89 10.78
C TYR A 128 6.02 -9.93 9.90
N ASN A 129 7.28 -9.62 10.23
CA ASN A 129 8.18 -8.90 9.33
C ASN A 129 8.50 -9.72 8.08
N ALA A 130 8.77 -11.02 8.22
CA ALA A 130 8.96 -11.93 7.09
C ALA A 130 7.69 -12.02 6.24
N ARG A 131 6.52 -12.20 6.86
CA ARG A 131 5.22 -12.19 6.16
C ARG A 131 4.96 -10.87 5.42
N SER A 132 5.38 -9.73 5.98
CA SER A 132 5.30 -8.43 5.32
C SER A 132 6.19 -8.34 4.08
N ARG A 133 7.44 -8.83 4.15
CA ARG A 133 8.37 -8.83 3.02
C ARG A 133 7.91 -9.77 1.89
N LEU A 134 7.50 -10.99 2.25
CA LEU A 134 7.01 -11.99 1.31
C LEU A 134 5.67 -11.59 0.67
N GLY A 135 4.84 -10.81 1.38
CA GLY A 135 3.63 -10.20 0.81
C GLY A 135 3.93 -9.09 -0.23
N ALA A 136 5.09 -8.44 -0.15
CA ALA A 136 5.52 -7.41 -1.10
C ALA A 136 6.20 -7.98 -2.36
N ALA A 137 6.63 -9.25 -2.33
CA ALA A 137 7.40 -9.89 -3.40
C ALA A 137 6.56 -10.47 -4.57
N GLY A 138 5.25 -10.23 -4.61
CA GLY A 138 4.36 -10.64 -5.72
C GLY A 138 3.30 -11.70 -5.36
N PRO A 139 2.53 -12.18 -6.35
CA PRO A 139 1.52 -13.21 -6.14
C PRO A 139 2.21 -14.55 -5.85
N GLY A 140 1.80 -15.18 -4.76
CA GLY A 140 2.31 -16.46 -4.31
C GLY A 140 1.31 -17.01 -3.31
N ASP A 141 1.07 -18.32 -3.40
CA ASP A 141 0.16 -19.06 -2.54
C ASP A 141 0.47 -18.81 -1.05
N ASP A 142 -0.58 -18.63 -0.24
CA ASP A 142 -0.44 -18.18 1.14
C ASP A 142 0.27 -19.22 2.01
N ASP A 143 0.02 -20.51 1.76
CA ASP A 143 0.68 -21.63 2.43
C ASP A 143 2.19 -21.63 2.15
N THR A 144 2.57 -21.36 0.90
CA THR A 144 3.98 -21.22 0.51
C THR A 144 4.66 -20.07 1.24
N LYS A 145 3.98 -18.91 1.34
CA LYS A 145 4.49 -17.74 2.08
C LYS A 145 4.57 -17.98 3.59
N ILE A 146 3.65 -18.76 4.17
CA ILE A 146 3.72 -19.16 5.59
C ILE A 146 4.95 -20.03 5.82
N ARG A 147 5.19 -21.04 4.98
CA ARG A 147 6.36 -21.94 5.09
C ARG A 147 7.67 -21.18 4.97
N GLN A 148 7.77 -20.26 4.02
CA GLN A 148 8.96 -19.41 3.86
C GLN A 148 9.17 -18.50 5.07
N ALA A 149 8.11 -17.87 5.60
CA ALA A 149 8.21 -17.07 6.81
C ALA A 149 8.67 -17.89 8.03
N LEU A 150 8.21 -19.14 8.16
CA LEU A 150 8.66 -20.06 9.21
C LEU A 150 10.13 -20.46 9.04
N GLN A 151 10.61 -20.62 7.80
CA GLN A 151 12.02 -20.89 7.52
C GLN A 151 12.93 -19.71 7.91
N GLU A 152 12.49 -18.47 7.69
CA GLU A 152 13.23 -17.28 8.11
C GLU A 152 13.41 -17.20 9.65
N LEU A 153 12.53 -17.84 10.44
CA LEU A 153 12.65 -17.90 11.90
C LEU A 153 13.78 -18.79 12.41
N VAL A 154 14.33 -19.69 11.59
CA VAL A 154 15.41 -20.60 12.02
C VAL A 154 16.63 -19.82 12.50
N ARG A 155 17.00 -18.74 11.81
CA ARG A 155 18.16 -17.89 12.16
C ARG A 155 17.98 -17.19 13.52
N PRO A 156 16.92 -16.38 13.75
CA PRO A 156 16.72 -15.73 15.05
C PRO A 156 16.51 -16.75 16.17
N ALA A 157 15.79 -17.85 15.94
CA ALA A 157 15.62 -18.90 16.94
C ALA A 157 16.97 -19.55 17.32
N ALA A 158 17.83 -19.86 16.35
CA ALA A 158 19.16 -20.39 16.60
C ALA A 158 20.07 -19.39 17.33
N ALA A 159 20.00 -18.10 16.99
CA ALA A 159 20.76 -17.06 17.67
C ALA A 159 20.34 -16.92 19.15
N ILE A 160 19.03 -16.94 19.43
CA ILE A 160 18.49 -16.91 20.79
C ILE A 160 18.93 -18.15 21.57
N ALA A 161 18.74 -19.34 20.99
CA ALA A 161 19.15 -20.60 21.62
C ALA A 161 20.65 -20.63 21.91
N GLY A 162 21.47 -20.24 20.94
CA GLY A 162 22.93 -20.13 21.08
C GLY A 162 23.33 -19.15 22.17
N THR A 163 22.67 -18.00 22.26
CA THR A 163 22.90 -17.01 23.32
C THR A 163 22.57 -17.57 24.71
N ILE A 164 21.43 -18.26 24.85
CA ILE A 164 21.02 -18.87 26.13
C ILE A 164 22.00 -19.97 26.53
N VAL A 165 22.38 -20.86 25.60
CA VAL A 165 23.36 -21.92 25.86
C VAL A 165 24.71 -21.31 26.22
N PHE A 166 25.14 -20.28 25.50
CA PHE A 166 26.38 -19.58 25.82
C PHE A 166 26.34 -19.01 27.24
N LEU A 167 25.32 -18.22 27.58
CA LEU A 167 25.21 -17.58 28.89
C LEU A 167 25.08 -18.58 30.05
N THR A 168 24.36 -19.68 29.85
CA THR A 168 24.05 -20.63 30.94
C THR A 168 25.03 -21.78 31.07
N LYS A 169 25.74 -22.17 30.00
CA LYS A 169 26.59 -23.38 29.97
C LYS A 169 28.05 -23.13 29.59
N LEU A 170 28.36 -22.12 28.78
CA LEU A 170 29.69 -21.95 28.19
C LEU A 170 30.45 -20.71 28.70
N ALA A 171 29.73 -19.66 29.07
CA ALA A 171 30.30 -18.39 29.48
C ALA A 171 31.02 -18.52 30.85
N PRO A 172 32.28 -18.04 30.97
CA PRO A 172 33.00 -18.05 32.23
C PRO A 172 32.30 -17.23 33.33
N GLU A 173 32.40 -17.66 34.58
CA GLU A 173 31.77 -16.98 35.73
C GLU A 173 32.16 -15.50 35.86
N ARG A 174 33.42 -15.16 35.53
CA ARG A 174 33.91 -13.77 35.53
C ARG A 174 33.19 -12.90 34.49
N LEU A 175 32.89 -13.48 33.32
CA LEU A 175 32.16 -12.79 32.26
C LEU A 175 30.70 -12.56 32.69
N ILE A 176 30.04 -13.58 33.23
CA ILE A 176 28.65 -13.47 33.71
C ILE A 176 28.52 -12.46 34.86
N SER A 177 29.47 -12.46 35.80
CA SER A 177 29.49 -11.48 36.90
C SER A 177 29.68 -10.04 36.39
N THR A 178 30.52 -9.86 35.37
CA THR A 178 30.73 -8.54 34.73
C THR A 178 29.48 -8.09 33.98
N LEU A 179 28.86 -8.99 33.21
CA LEU A 179 27.61 -8.73 32.50
C LEU A 179 26.45 -8.45 33.46
N GLN A 180 26.42 -9.07 34.64
CA GLN A 180 25.43 -8.80 35.67
C GLN A 180 25.49 -7.35 36.16
N ILE A 181 26.68 -6.76 36.29
CA ILE A 181 26.83 -5.33 36.62
C ILE A 181 26.24 -4.46 35.51
N ALA A 182 26.44 -4.85 34.25
CA ALA A 182 25.88 -4.16 33.08
C ALA A 182 24.37 -4.41 32.88
N SER A 183 23.77 -5.41 33.54
CA SER A 183 22.36 -5.78 33.33
C SER A 183 21.39 -4.66 33.67
N ILE A 184 21.65 -3.92 34.76
CA ILE A 184 20.81 -2.78 35.19
C ILE A 184 20.80 -1.68 34.12
N PRO A 185 21.94 -1.15 33.65
CA PRO A 185 21.94 -0.15 32.59
C PRO A 185 21.41 -0.68 31.25
N ILE A 186 21.66 -1.95 30.90
CA ILE A 186 21.07 -2.58 29.68
C ILE A 186 19.54 -2.59 29.78
N SER A 187 18.99 -2.97 30.94
CA SER A 187 17.54 -3.00 31.18
C SER A 187 16.92 -1.60 31.06
N ILE A 188 17.59 -0.56 31.55
CA ILE A 188 17.15 0.84 31.40
C ILE A 188 17.16 1.24 29.92
N VAL A 189 18.28 1.04 29.23
CA VAL A 189 18.44 1.42 27.81
C VAL A 189 17.46 0.66 26.92
N SER A 190 17.06 -0.56 27.28
CA SER A 190 16.11 -1.39 26.52
C SER A 190 14.75 -0.70 26.27
N LYS A 191 14.35 0.28 27.09
CA LYS A 191 13.08 1.01 26.93
C LYS A 191 13.17 2.17 25.92
N LEU A 192 14.37 2.71 25.69
CA LEU A 192 14.57 3.87 24.81
C LEU A 192 14.18 3.60 23.34
N PRO A 193 14.53 2.44 22.73
CA PRO A 193 14.10 2.12 21.37
C PRO A 193 12.58 2.16 21.20
N GLN A 194 11.82 1.59 22.15
CA GLN A 194 10.36 1.61 22.09
C GLN A 194 9.78 3.03 22.26
N ILE A 195 10.34 3.83 23.19
CA ILE A 195 9.92 5.22 23.40
C ILE A 195 10.12 6.05 22.11
N ARG A 196 11.28 5.88 21.46
CA ARG A 196 11.60 6.54 20.19
C ARG A 196 10.68 6.05 19.07
N GLN A 197 10.38 4.76 19.02
CA GLN A 197 9.50 4.18 18.00
C GLN A 197 8.06 4.68 18.12
N ASN A 198 7.51 4.75 19.34
CA ASN A 198 6.20 5.35 19.58
C ASN A 198 6.16 6.81 19.13
N HIS A 199 7.22 7.57 19.44
CA HIS A 199 7.32 8.96 19.03
C HIS A 199 7.44 9.10 17.50
N ARG A 200 8.27 8.29 16.84
CA ARG A 200 8.41 8.31 15.37
C ARG A 200 7.09 7.97 14.67
N LEU A 201 6.36 6.99 15.19
CA LEU A 201 5.07 6.57 14.64
C LEU A 201 3.91 7.50 15.02
N GLN A 202 4.13 8.41 15.99
CA GLN A 202 3.12 9.25 16.62
C GLN A 202 1.89 8.45 17.10
N ARG A 203 2.11 7.18 17.49
CA ARG A 203 1.10 6.19 17.85
C ARG A 203 1.65 5.22 18.88
N ALA A 204 0.76 4.66 19.70
CA ALA A 204 1.11 3.66 20.72
C ALA A 204 0.11 2.50 20.80
N SER A 205 -0.84 2.43 19.84
CA SER A 205 -1.86 1.38 19.75
C SER A 205 -1.31 -0.03 19.63
N HIS A 206 -0.06 -0.23 19.23
CA HIS A 206 0.61 -1.53 19.21
C HIS A 206 1.01 -2.06 20.60
N LEU A 207 1.08 -1.20 21.63
CA LEU A 207 1.43 -1.61 23.00
C LEU A 207 0.18 -2.04 23.79
N SER A 208 0.28 -3.11 24.56
CA SER A 208 -0.79 -3.53 25.47
C SER A 208 -0.81 -2.66 26.73
N GLU A 209 -1.91 -1.95 26.96
CA GLU A 209 -2.14 -1.13 28.15
C GLU A 209 -1.99 -1.94 29.44
N ILE A 210 -2.49 -3.19 29.43
CA ILE A 210 -2.39 -4.10 30.58
C ILE A 210 -0.92 -4.41 30.89
N THR A 211 -0.13 -4.74 29.87
CA THR A 211 1.30 -5.04 30.03
C THR A 211 2.08 -3.80 30.46
N VAL A 212 1.81 -2.63 29.86
CA VAL A 212 2.49 -1.37 30.20
C VAL A 212 2.16 -0.94 31.63
N GLY A 213 0.88 -1.01 32.03
CA GLY A 213 0.44 -0.72 33.40
C GLY A 213 1.03 -1.68 34.42
N ALA A 214 1.06 -2.99 34.12
CA ALA A 214 1.66 -3.99 34.98
C ALA A 214 3.17 -3.76 35.17
N ASN A 215 3.91 -3.38 34.11
CA ASN A 215 5.32 -3.04 34.21
C ASN A 215 5.55 -1.78 35.05
N LEU A 216 4.69 -0.76 34.92
CA LEU A 216 4.76 0.46 35.73
C LEU A 216 4.55 0.16 37.22
N VAL A 217 3.49 -0.59 37.54
CA VAL A 217 3.18 -1.01 38.92
C VAL A 217 4.30 -1.91 39.47
N GLY A 218 4.82 -2.84 38.67
CA GLY A 218 5.95 -3.69 39.04
C GLY A 218 7.21 -2.89 39.39
N SER A 219 7.57 -1.89 38.58
CA SER A 219 8.68 -0.98 38.88
C SER A 219 8.44 -0.16 40.15
N LEU A 220 7.21 0.32 40.39
CA LEU A 220 6.87 1.03 41.61
C LEU A 220 7.01 0.15 42.85
N ILE A 221 6.50 -1.08 42.80
CA ILE A 221 6.64 -2.07 43.87
C ILE A 221 8.13 -2.35 44.13
N ARG A 222 8.95 -2.52 43.09
CA ARG A 222 10.40 -2.76 43.24
C ARG A 222 11.13 -1.59 43.90
N VAL A 223 10.78 -0.35 43.58
CA VAL A 223 11.30 0.83 44.29
C VAL A 223 10.85 0.80 45.76
N PHE A 224 9.57 0.53 46.02
CA PHE A 224 9.02 0.46 47.37
C PHE A 224 9.69 -0.62 48.23
N THR A 225 9.80 -1.86 47.74
CA THR A 225 10.41 -2.97 48.47
C THR A 225 11.90 -2.72 48.71
N THR A 226 12.62 -2.15 47.74
CA THR A 226 14.04 -1.80 47.88
C THR A 226 14.27 -0.71 48.93
N VAL A 227 13.37 0.28 49.03
CA VAL A 227 13.42 1.32 50.08
C VAL A 227 13.08 0.75 51.46
N GLN A 228 12.19 -0.24 51.55
CA GLN A 228 11.83 -0.87 52.83
C GLN A 228 12.90 -1.83 53.34
N ASP A 229 13.61 -2.52 52.43
CA ASP A 229 14.72 -3.42 52.77
C ASP A 229 16.08 -2.68 52.87
N PHE A 230 16.07 -1.35 52.72
CA PHE A 230 17.25 -0.48 52.67
C PHE A 230 18.13 -0.56 53.93
N ASP A 231 17.54 -0.84 55.10
CA ASP A 231 18.26 -0.98 56.37
C ASP A 231 19.02 -2.33 56.50
N LYS A 232 18.73 -3.33 55.67
CA LYS A 232 19.34 -4.68 55.75
C LYS A 232 20.45 -4.95 54.72
N LEU A 233 20.39 -4.29 53.56
CA LEU A 233 21.24 -4.63 52.40
C LEU A 233 22.52 -3.80 52.29
N GLY A 234 22.68 -2.75 53.10
CA GLY A 234 23.87 -1.89 53.08
C GLY A 234 24.00 -1.08 51.80
N ARG A 235 23.59 0.20 51.82
CA ARG A 235 23.83 1.25 50.81
C ARG A 235 23.93 0.80 49.32
N ASP A 236 23.06 -0.07 48.81
CA ASP A 236 23.08 -0.37 47.38
C ASP A 236 22.30 0.68 46.58
N LYS A 237 22.88 1.89 46.55
CA LYS A 237 22.35 3.05 45.81
C LYS A 237 22.21 2.75 44.31
N VAL A 238 22.97 1.79 43.79
CA VAL A 238 22.95 1.37 42.39
C VAL A 238 21.65 0.63 42.06
N LEU A 239 21.23 -0.29 42.94
CA LEU A 239 19.98 -1.02 42.78
C LEU A 239 18.75 -0.08 42.83
N LEU A 240 18.75 0.84 43.80
CA LEU A 240 17.69 1.84 43.94
C LEU A 240 17.64 2.81 42.74
N ALA A 241 18.80 3.28 42.27
CA ALA A 241 18.89 4.11 41.06
C ALA A 241 18.43 3.34 39.80
N GLY A 242 18.73 2.04 39.73
CA GLY A 242 18.29 1.15 38.68
C GLY A 242 16.77 1.03 38.59
N TYR A 243 16.12 0.71 39.70
CA TYR A 243 14.66 0.60 39.76
C TYR A 243 13.96 1.96 39.62
N GLY A 244 14.54 3.03 40.17
CA GLY A 244 14.04 4.40 39.97
C GLY A 244 14.06 4.82 38.49
N SER A 245 15.15 4.54 37.78
CA SER A 245 15.26 4.80 36.34
C SER A 245 14.27 3.97 35.52
N SER A 246 14.07 2.70 35.90
CA SER A 246 13.06 1.83 35.30
C SER A 246 11.64 2.38 35.49
N LEU A 247 11.32 2.88 36.69
CA LEU A 247 10.04 3.52 36.99
C LEU A 247 9.80 4.77 36.10
N VAL A 248 10.81 5.62 35.94
CA VAL A 248 10.73 6.81 35.07
C VAL A 248 10.44 6.39 33.63
N LEU A 249 11.19 5.45 33.06
CA LEU A 249 11.01 5.04 31.67
C LEU A 249 9.68 4.32 31.42
N ASN A 250 9.23 3.49 32.37
CA ASN A 250 7.89 2.88 32.29
C ASN A 250 6.78 3.94 32.43
N SER A 251 7.00 5.01 33.20
CA SER A 251 6.08 6.15 33.28
C SER A 251 6.00 6.91 31.95
N VAL A 252 7.13 7.10 31.27
CA VAL A 252 7.15 7.71 29.92
C VAL A 252 6.39 6.85 28.91
N LEU A 253 6.59 5.53 28.92
CA LEU A 253 5.85 4.60 28.05
C LEU A 253 4.34 4.62 28.34
N ALA A 254 3.95 4.61 29.62
CA ALA A 254 2.54 4.73 30.02
C ALA A 254 1.94 6.09 29.57
N GLY A 255 2.70 7.17 29.72
CA GLY A 255 2.32 8.50 29.25
C GLY A 255 2.14 8.56 27.73
N GLN A 256 3.03 7.93 26.95
CA GLN A 256 2.88 7.82 25.49
C GLN A 256 1.65 7.02 25.09
N VAL A 257 1.37 5.90 25.77
CA VAL A 257 0.16 5.10 25.53
C VAL A 257 -1.10 5.93 25.79
N TRP A 258 -1.13 6.68 26.88
CA TRP A 258 -2.25 7.55 27.20
C TRP A 258 -2.40 8.71 26.20
N TYR A 259 -1.32 9.45 25.94
CA TYR A 259 -1.32 10.64 25.08
C TYR A 259 -1.67 10.31 23.61
N TYR A 260 -0.99 9.32 23.03
CA TYR A 260 -1.28 8.90 21.66
C TYR A 260 -2.63 8.18 21.56
N GLY A 261 -3.05 7.45 22.60
CA GLY A 261 -4.37 6.84 22.65
C GLY A 261 -5.52 7.86 22.63
N GLN A 262 -5.36 9.03 23.26
CA GLN A 262 -6.34 10.12 23.17
C GLN A 262 -6.40 10.72 21.76
N ARG A 263 -5.24 11.01 21.15
CA ARG A 263 -5.20 11.54 19.77
C ARG A 263 -5.78 10.57 18.75
N GLU A 264 -5.52 9.27 18.89
CA GLU A 264 -6.12 8.25 18.03
C GLU A 264 -7.64 8.18 18.18
N LYS A 265 -8.18 8.40 19.38
CA LYS A 265 -9.63 8.52 19.60
C LYS A 265 -10.21 9.77 18.95
N GLU A 266 -9.57 10.94 19.10
CA GLU A 266 -9.98 12.18 18.46
C GLU A 266 -9.92 12.09 16.91
N GLU A 267 -8.90 11.45 16.36
CA GLU A 267 -8.77 11.20 14.91
C GLU A 267 -9.87 10.24 14.42
N LYS A 268 -10.18 9.20 15.19
CA LYS A 268 -11.24 8.26 14.86
C LYS A 268 -12.62 8.91 14.95
N GLU A 269 -12.88 9.71 15.97
CA GLU A 269 -14.13 10.47 16.13
C GLU A 269 -14.31 11.49 15.00
N LYS A 270 -13.24 12.18 14.56
CA LYS A 270 -13.29 13.03 13.35
C LYS A 270 -13.59 12.23 12.08
N LYS A 271 -13.00 11.04 11.93
CA LYS A 271 -13.19 10.20 10.74
C LYS A 271 -14.58 9.58 10.69
N ASP A 272 -15.11 9.14 11.82
CA ASP A 272 -16.46 8.59 11.96
C ASP A 272 -17.54 9.70 11.85
N SER A 273 -17.21 10.96 12.20
CA SER A 273 -18.08 12.12 11.94
C SER A 273 -18.23 12.50 10.47
N LEU A 274 -17.28 12.08 9.61
CA LEU A 274 -17.32 12.37 8.17
C LEU A 274 -18.19 11.36 7.39
N TYR A 275 -18.52 10.18 7.94
CA TYR A 275 -19.29 9.13 7.26
C TYR A 275 -20.11 8.26 8.24
N PRO A 276 -21.37 8.58 8.57
CA PRO A 276 -22.18 7.74 9.45
C PRO A 276 -22.90 6.61 8.69
N ALA A 277 -22.69 5.36 9.12
CA ALA A 277 -23.46 4.19 8.69
C ALA A 277 -24.75 4.05 9.54
N TYR A 278 -25.89 3.84 8.88
CA TYR A 278 -27.22 3.65 9.48
C TYR A 278 -27.44 2.22 10.01
N SER A 279 -27.98 2.06 11.23
CA SER A 279 -29.22 1.28 11.57
C SER A 279 -29.32 0.86 13.08
N HIS A 280 -30.27 1.52 13.78
CA HIS A 280 -31.16 1.21 14.95
C HIS A 280 -30.88 0.10 16.03
N PRO A 281 -31.54 0.12 17.23
CA PRO A 281 -31.19 0.88 18.44
C PRO A 281 -31.02 -0.04 19.70
N PRO A 282 -30.42 0.42 20.82
CA PRO A 282 -30.29 -0.39 22.02
C PRO A 282 -31.42 -0.12 23.03
N GLN A 283 -31.96 -1.17 23.65
CA GLN A 283 -32.63 -1.07 24.94
C GLN A 283 -31.61 -1.32 26.05
N PHE A 284 -31.52 -0.39 26.99
CA PHE A 284 -30.77 -0.56 28.24
C PHE A 284 -31.59 0.01 29.39
N ASP A 285 -31.61 -0.73 30.50
CA ASP A 285 -31.52 -0.16 31.85
C ASP A 285 -31.12 -1.30 32.81
N SER A 286 -30.46 -1.12 33.95
CA SER A 286 -30.39 0.06 34.81
C SER A 286 -29.33 -0.10 35.90
N HIS A 287 -28.98 1.04 36.51
CA HIS A 287 -28.40 1.23 37.85
C HIS A 287 -26.88 1.47 37.95
N HIS A 288 -26.47 2.73 37.74
CA HIS A 288 -25.83 3.52 38.81
C HIS A 288 -25.85 5.03 38.48
N SER A 289 -26.19 5.83 39.50
CA SER A 289 -26.45 7.26 39.48
C SER A 289 -25.17 8.10 39.42
N PHE A 290 -24.83 8.60 38.24
CA PHE A 290 -24.20 9.90 38.05
C PHE A 290 -25.29 10.83 37.51
N SER A 291 -25.45 12.05 38.02
CA SER A 291 -26.30 13.03 37.35
C SER A 291 -25.53 13.50 36.11
N PRO A 292 -25.87 13.03 34.89
CA PRO A 292 -25.09 13.34 33.71
C PRO A 292 -25.53 14.74 33.27
N MET A 293 -24.61 15.69 33.13
CA MET A 293 -24.84 16.74 32.14
C MET A 293 -24.83 16.04 30.79
N VAL A 294 -26.02 15.61 30.36
CA VAL A 294 -26.26 15.06 29.03
C VAL A 294 -25.93 16.18 28.07
N HIS A 295 -24.78 16.09 27.40
CA HIS A 295 -24.49 16.95 26.26
C HIS A 295 -25.65 16.81 25.28
N LYS A 296 -26.44 17.88 25.11
CA LYS A 296 -27.50 17.91 24.12
C LYS A 296 -26.89 18.31 22.79
N ALA A 297 -27.33 17.68 21.70
CA ALA A 297 -26.98 18.16 20.37
C ALA A 297 -27.47 19.61 20.24
N GLU A 298 -26.52 20.52 20.08
CA GLU A 298 -26.81 21.93 19.82
C GLU A 298 -27.13 22.10 18.34
N PHE A 299 -28.22 22.79 18.03
CA PHE A 299 -28.60 23.14 16.68
C PHE A 299 -28.55 24.67 16.55
N LEU A 300 -27.86 25.15 15.52
CA LEU A 300 -27.88 26.58 15.18
C LEU A 300 -29.31 27.00 14.79
N ALA A 301 -29.65 28.27 15.02
CA ALA A 301 -30.97 28.79 14.70
C ALA A 301 -31.25 28.69 13.18
N PRO A 302 -32.42 28.18 12.76
CA PRO A 302 -32.74 28.07 11.34
C PRO A 302 -32.98 29.44 10.71
N THR A 303 -32.40 29.68 9.54
CA THR A 303 -32.60 30.91 8.74
C THR A 303 -33.72 30.77 7.68
N GLY A 304 -34.38 29.60 7.62
CA GLY A 304 -35.25 29.20 6.51
C GLY A 304 -34.47 28.63 5.31
N THR A 305 -35.16 27.91 4.43
CA THR A 305 -34.56 27.28 3.23
C THR A 305 -34.71 28.18 2.01
N ASN A 306 -33.60 28.50 1.34
CA ASN A 306 -33.62 29.21 0.06
C ASN A 306 -33.76 28.22 -1.11
N ILE A 307 -34.63 28.50 -2.08
CA ILE A 307 -34.82 27.70 -3.29
C ILE A 307 -33.49 27.47 -4.02
N SER A 308 -32.60 28.48 -4.08
CA SER A 308 -31.30 28.36 -4.74
C SER A 308 -30.38 27.30 -4.13
N SER A 309 -30.64 26.87 -2.89
CA SER A 309 -29.86 25.85 -2.18
C SER A 309 -30.38 24.41 -2.41
N VAL A 310 -31.56 24.24 -2.99
CA VAL A 310 -32.23 22.93 -3.10
C VAL A 310 -31.95 22.28 -4.45
N LEU A 311 -30.86 21.52 -4.53
CA LEU A 311 -30.49 20.76 -5.75
C LEU A 311 -30.89 19.28 -5.71
N GLN A 312 -31.15 18.73 -4.52
CA GLN A 312 -31.41 17.29 -4.30
C GLN A 312 -32.58 16.73 -5.12
N GLY A 313 -33.51 17.60 -5.53
CA GLY A 313 -34.60 17.24 -6.46
C GLY A 313 -34.11 16.64 -7.79
N GLY A 314 -32.95 17.07 -8.30
CA GLY A 314 -32.44 16.65 -9.60
C GLY A 314 -31.67 15.33 -9.63
N TYR A 315 -31.33 14.73 -8.48
CA TYR A 315 -30.45 13.55 -8.42
C TYR A 315 -30.80 12.55 -7.30
N ASN A 316 -32.01 12.60 -6.74
CA ASN A 316 -32.44 11.70 -5.66
C ASN A 316 -32.75 10.26 -6.14
N HIS A 317 -33.11 10.06 -7.40
CA HIS A 317 -33.46 8.76 -7.99
C HIS A 317 -32.30 8.21 -8.86
N PRO A 318 -32.05 6.88 -8.95
CA PRO A 318 -31.01 6.32 -9.83
C PRO A 318 -31.07 6.84 -11.28
N LEU A 319 -32.24 6.78 -11.92
CA LEU A 319 -32.44 7.32 -13.27
C LEU A 319 -32.17 8.83 -13.36
N SER A 320 -32.54 9.60 -12.34
CA SER A 320 -32.27 11.05 -12.34
C SER A 320 -30.77 11.36 -12.29
N ARG A 321 -29.95 10.49 -11.66
CA ARG A 321 -28.48 10.62 -11.67
C ARG A 321 -27.90 10.36 -13.06
N GLU A 322 -28.45 9.41 -13.80
CA GLU A 322 -28.08 9.16 -15.20
C GLU A 322 -28.46 10.34 -16.11
N TRP A 323 -29.62 10.95 -15.90
CA TRP A 323 -30.05 12.15 -16.66
C TRP A 323 -29.15 13.38 -16.46
N GLN A 324 -28.39 13.45 -15.37
CA GLN A 324 -27.40 14.52 -15.16
C GLN A 324 -26.14 14.35 -16.02
N SER A 325 -25.94 13.18 -16.63
CA SER A 325 -24.81 12.97 -17.53
C SER A 325 -25.10 13.56 -18.91
N GLU A 326 -24.18 14.38 -19.44
CA GLU A 326 -24.28 14.95 -20.79
C GLU A 326 -24.01 13.90 -21.88
N ARG A 327 -23.35 12.79 -21.51
CA ARG A 327 -23.04 11.65 -22.36
C ARG A 327 -22.94 10.39 -21.51
N GLN A 328 -23.55 9.31 -21.99
CA GLN A 328 -23.47 7.98 -21.37
C GLN A 328 -22.48 7.09 -22.10
N LEU A 329 -21.84 6.19 -21.37
CA LEU A 329 -20.87 5.26 -21.92
C LEU A 329 -21.56 4.16 -22.72
N SER A 330 -21.08 3.89 -23.93
CA SER A 330 -21.57 2.81 -24.79
C SER A 330 -20.42 2.06 -25.45
N LYS A 331 -20.65 0.80 -25.82
CA LYS A 331 -19.62 -0.11 -26.37
C LYS A 331 -18.90 0.45 -27.60
N ASN A 332 -19.62 1.17 -28.47
CA ASN A 332 -19.06 1.78 -29.68
C ASN A 332 -18.12 2.98 -29.43
N MET A 333 -17.97 3.44 -28.19
CA MET A 333 -17.00 4.48 -27.84
C MET A 333 -15.58 3.90 -27.65
N PHE A 334 -15.46 2.59 -27.44
CA PHE A 334 -14.19 1.95 -27.11
C PHE A 334 -13.37 1.58 -28.34
N ILE A 335 -12.08 1.88 -28.26
CA ILE A 335 -11.04 1.50 -29.23
C ILE A 335 -10.01 0.67 -28.47
N PHE A 336 -9.83 -0.59 -28.87
CA PHE A 336 -8.95 -1.50 -28.13
C PHE A 336 -7.53 -1.56 -28.70
N PRO A 337 -6.47 -1.31 -27.90
CA PRO A 337 -5.10 -1.47 -28.35
C PRO A 337 -4.70 -2.93 -28.59
N LEU A 338 -4.05 -3.20 -29.73
CA LEU A 338 -3.45 -4.50 -30.06
C LEU A 338 -1.96 -4.35 -30.37
N PHE A 339 -1.13 -5.15 -29.71
CA PHE A 339 0.31 -5.23 -29.95
C PHE A 339 0.62 -6.44 -30.84
N ILE A 340 1.00 -6.17 -32.10
CA ILE A 340 1.19 -7.19 -33.13
C ILE A 340 2.67 -7.51 -33.29
N SER A 341 3.04 -8.76 -33.07
CA SER A 341 4.41 -9.26 -33.23
C SER A 341 4.74 -9.62 -34.67
N ASP A 342 6.03 -9.61 -35.01
CA ASP A 342 6.60 -10.18 -36.23
C ASP A 342 6.88 -11.69 -36.14
N ASP A 343 6.69 -12.30 -34.97
CA ASP A 343 6.52 -13.75 -34.81
C ASP A 343 5.01 -14.10 -34.96
N PRO A 344 4.61 -14.82 -36.03
CA PRO A 344 3.21 -15.16 -36.30
C PRO A 344 2.51 -15.92 -35.18
N ASP A 345 3.24 -16.68 -34.36
CA ASP A 345 2.67 -17.57 -33.35
C ASP A 345 2.83 -17.05 -31.91
N GLU A 346 3.44 -15.88 -31.71
CA GLU A 346 3.64 -15.30 -30.38
C GLU A 346 2.30 -15.05 -29.65
N GLU A 347 2.29 -15.38 -28.35
CA GLU A 347 1.22 -15.01 -27.42
C GLU A 347 1.82 -14.79 -26.02
N SER A 348 2.61 -13.74 -25.88
CA SER A 348 3.38 -13.45 -24.68
C SER A 348 2.67 -12.45 -23.76
N ASP A 349 2.68 -12.72 -22.45
CA ASP A 349 2.19 -11.77 -21.46
C ASP A 349 3.12 -10.56 -21.34
N ILE A 350 2.53 -9.37 -21.23
CA ILE A 350 3.28 -8.15 -20.93
C ILE A 350 3.19 -7.92 -19.42
N ALA A 351 4.21 -8.34 -18.68
CA ALA A 351 4.18 -8.38 -17.20
C ALA A 351 3.80 -7.05 -16.53
N SER A 352 4.21 -5.91 -17.11
CA SER A 352 3.90 -4.58 -16.58
C SER A 352 2.51 -4.07 -16.96
N LEU A 353 1.80 -4.74 -17.87
CA LEU A 353 0.48 -4.36 -18.38
C LEU A 353 -0.51 -5.52 -18.18
N PRO A 354 -1.14 -5.63 -17.00
CA PRO A 354 -1.97 -6.77 -16.61
C PRO A 354 -3.02 -7.16 -17.67
N ASN A 355 -3.20 -8.45 -17.92
CA ASN A 355 -4.18 -9.02 -18.86
C ASN A 355 -3.96 -8.69 -20.35
N ILE A 356 -2.91 -7.93 -20.70
CA ILE A 356 -2.58 -7.61 -22.09
C ILE A 356 -1.40 -8.46 -22.56
N LYS A 357 -1.51 -8.96 -23.80
CA LYS A 357 -0.51 -9.80 -24.44
C LYS A 357 -0.05 -9.18 -25.75
N ARG A 358 1.21 -9.45 -26.11
CA ARG A 358 1.68 -9.31 -27.49
C ARG A 358 1.26 -10.55 -28.27
N ARG A 359 0.73 -10.35 -29.47
CA ARG A 359 0.18 -11.46 -30.29
C ARG A 359 0.72 -11.43 -31.71
N GLY A 360 1.09 -12.59 -32.22
CA GLY A 360 1.34 -12.80 -33.63
C GLY A 360 0.06 -12.84 -34.46
N LEU A 361 0.21 -12.81 -35.78
CA LEU A 361 -0.90 -12.81 -36.74
C LEU A 361 -1.80 -14.05 -36.61
N ASN A 362 -1.25 -15.23 -36.30
CA ASN A 362 -2.03 -16.46 -36.13
C ASN A 362 -2.88 -16.44 -34.85
N LYS A 363 -2.52 -15.60 -33.87
CA LYS A 363 -3.17 -15.51 -32.56
C LYS A 363 -4.12 -14.31 -32.44
N VAL A 364 -3.94 -13.26 -33.23
CA VAL A 364 -4.75 -12.05 -33.14
C VAL A 364 -6.19 -12.27 -33.60
N VAL A 365 -6.42 -13.04 -34.67
CA VAL A 365 -7.76 -13.22 -35.24
C VAL A 365 -8.72 -13.94 -34.27
N PRO A 366 -8.37 -15.11 -33.69
CA PRO A 366 -9.25 -15.77 -32.72
C PRO A 366 -9.55 -14.89 -31.51
N TYR A 367 -8.56 -14.12 -31.04
CA TYR A 367 -8.75 -13.23 -29.90
C TYR A 367 -9.72 -12.08 -30.22
N VAL A 368 -9.53 -11.40 -31.37
CA VAL A 368 -10.42 -10.33 -31.80
C VAL A 368 -11.84 -10.84 -32.08
N ALA A 369 -11.99 -12.05 -32.64
CA ALA A 369 -13.31 -12.67 -32.85
C ALA A 369 -14.12 -12.69 -31.55
N SER A 370 -13.50 -13.15 -30.45
CA SER A 370 -14.16 -13.22 -29.13
C SER A 370 -14.60 -11.86 -28.58
N LEU A 371 -13.93 -10.77 -28.96
CA LEU A 371 -14.28 -9.42 -28.55
C LEU A 371 -15.34 -8.79 -29.46
N VAL A 372 -15.29 -9.08 -30.77
CA VAL A 372 -16.31 -8.67 -31.74
C VAL A 372 -17.67 -9.27 -31.37
N GLU A 373 -17.71 -10.55 -30.96
CA GLU A 373 -18.93 -11.19 -30.44
C GLU A 373 -19.52 -10.45 -29.23
N LYS A 374 -18.69 -9.82 -28.40
CA LYS A 374 -19.10 -9.01 -27.24
C LYS A 374 -19.46 -7.56 -27.60
N GLY A 375 -19.32 -7.17 -28.88
CA GLY A 375 -19.67 -5.86 -29.40
C GLY A 375 -18.50 -4.92 -29.64
N LEU A 376 -17.25 -5.39 -29.71
CA LEU A 376 -16.10 -4.57 -30.08
C LEU A 376 -16.29 -3.96 -31.48
N ARG A 377 -16.07 -2.65 -31.61
CA ARG A 377 -16.26 -1.91 -32.87
C ARG A 377 -14.99 -1.36 -33.48
N ALA A 378 -13.94 -1.14 -32.68
CA ALA A 378 -12.71 -0.54 -33.15
C ALA A 378 -11.47 -1.08 -32.44
N VAL A 379 -10.36 -1.17 -33.17
CA VAL A 379 -9.03 -1.51 -32.63
C VAL A 379 -8.00 -0.48 -33.08
N ILE A 380 -6.95 -0.29 -32.28
CA ILE A 380 -5.76 0.46 -32.67
C ILE A 380 -4.52 -0.45 -32.66
N LEU A 381 -3.86 -0.56 -33.81
CA LEU A 381 -2.72 -1.45 -34.01
C LEU A 381 -1.41 -0.76 -33.66
N PHE A 382 -0.54 -1.48 -32.94
CA PHE A 382 0.85 -1.16 -32.66
C PHE A 382 1.72 -2.33 -33.14
N GLY A 383 2.71 -2.06 -33.99
CA GLY A 383 3.63 -3.10 -34.46
C GLY A 383 4.81 -3.24 -33.51
N VAL A 384 5.21 -4.47 -33.23
CA VAL A 384 6.33 -4.76 -32.34
C VAL A 384 7.31 -5.69 -33.06
N PRO A 385 8.15 -5.15 -33.97
CA PRO A 385 9.18 -5.96 -34.62
C PRO A 385 10.30 -6.27 -33.61
N LEU A 386 10.50 -7.55 -33.34
CA LEU A 386 11.50 -8.05 -32.39
C LEU A 386 12.71 -8.70 -33.08
N LYS A 387 12.60 -9.05 -34.37
CA LYS A 387 13.72 -9.63 -35.13
C LYS A 387 14.90 -8.66 -35.19
N GLU A 388 16.10 -9.19 -35.00
CA GLU A 388 17.34 -8.42 -35.07
C GLU A 388 17.56 -7.85 -36.48
N GLY A 389 18.11 -6.64 -36.57
CA GLY A 389 18.39 -5.97 -37.84
C GLY A 389 17.18 -5.32 -38.53
N VAL A 390 15.98 -5.41 -37.95
CA VAL A 390 14.76 -4.76 -38.51
C VAL A 390 14.72 -3.26 -38.22
N LYS A 391 15.32 -2.82 -37.11
CA LYS A 391 15.30 -1.41 -36.69
C LYS A 391 16.46 -0.62 -37.29
N ASP A 392 16.17 0.57 -37.80
CA ASP A 392 17.17 1.50 -38.36
C ASP A 392 16.83 2.97 -38.07
N GLY A 393 17.75 3.90 -38.32
CA GLY A 393 17.54 5.33 -38.04
C GLY A 393 16.42 6.02 -38.82
N LEU A 394 15.82 5.37 -39.84
CA LEU A 394 14.72 5.91 -40.65
C LEU A 394 13.37 5.24 -40.32
N GLY A 395 13.38 4.20 -39.49
CA GLY A 395 12.22 3.35 -39.23
C GLY A 395 11.72 2.68 -40.50
N THR A 396 12.59 2.16 -41.38
CA THR A 396 12.20 1.57 -42.67
C THR A 396 11.12 0.50 -42.53
N ALA A 397 11.18 -0.32 -41.48
CA ALA A 397 10.21 -1.37 -41.21
C ALA A 397 8.80 -0.89 -40.79
N ALA A 398 8.60 0.41 -40.56
CA ALA A 398 7.31 0.93 -40.10
C ALA A 398 6.17 0.63 -41.08
N ASP A 399 6.42 0.71 -42.38
CA ASP A 399 5.46 0.46 -43.45
C ASP A 399 5.89 -0.68 -44.39
N ASP A 400 6.66 -1.63 -43.86
CA ASP A 400 6.95 -2.89 -44.52
C ASP A 400 5.61 -3.62 -44.86
N PRO A 401 5.33 -3.92 -46.14
CA PRO A 401 4.13 -4.64 -46.55
C PRO A 401 3.92 -6.01 -45.88
N ASP A 402 5.01 -6.62 -45.43
CA ASP A 402 5.04 -7.90 -44.71
C ASP A 402 5.25 -7.72 -43.19
N GLY A 403 5.37 -6.46 -42.75
CA GLY A 403 5.47 -6.09 -41.34
C GLY A 403 4.17 -6.32 -40.56
N PRO A 404 4.25 -6.34 -39.22
CA PRO A 404 3.15 -6.75 -38.35
C PRO A 404 1.88 -5.91 -38.51
N VAL A 405 2.02 -4.60 -38.74
CA VAL A 405 0.86 -3.70 -38.87
C VAL A 405 0.13 -3.92 -40.20
N ILE A 406 0.82 -3.87 -41.34
CA ILE A 406 0.17 -4.01 -42.65
C ILE A 406 -0.43 -5.41 -42.83
N ALA A 407 0.28 -6.44 -42.40
CA ALA A 407 -0.26 -7.80 -42.40
C ALA A 407 -1.48 -7.92 -41.47
N GLY A 408 -1.42 -7.30 -40.29
CA GLY A 408 -2.54 -7.22 -39.34
C GLY A 408 -3.77 -6.49 -39.91
N ILE A 409 -3.59 -5.37 -40.62
CA ILE A 409 -4.68 -4.65 -41.31
C ILE A 409 -5.36 -5.59 -42.30
N LYS A 410 -4.60 -6.19 -43.23
CA LYS A 410 -5.15 -7.06 -44.28
C LYS A 410 -5.94 -8.22 -43.66
N LEU A 411 -5.36 -8.86 -42.65
CA LEU A 411 -5.94 -10.02 -41.98
C LEU A 411 -7.22 -9.68 -41.22
N LEU A 412 -7.23 -8.59 -40.45
CA LEU A 412 -8.41 -8.15 -39.70
C LEU A 412 -9.52 -7.64 -40.64
N ARG A 413 -9.18 -6.95 -41.74
CA ARG A 413 -10.16 -6.54 -42.77
C ARG A 413 -10.84 -7.74 -43.40
N GLN A 414 -10.10 -8.81 -43.68
CA GLN A 414 -10.62 -10.03 -44.29
C GLN A 414 -11.59 -10.78 -43.36
N ASN A 415 -11.25 -10.87 -42.07
CA ASN A 415 -12.04 -11.64 -41.10
C ASN A 415 -13.17 -10.82 -40.45
N PHE A 416 -13.01 -9.50 -40.32
CA PHE A 416 -13.95 -8.61 -39.63
C PHE A 416 -14.19 -7.33 -40.46
N PRO A 417 -14.94 -7.41 -41.57
CA PRO A 417 -15.11 -6.29 -42.51
C PRO A 417 -15.77 -5.04 -41.89
N ASP A 418 -16.54 -5.20 -40.81
CA ASP A 418 -17.21 -4.12 -40.08
C ASP A 418 -16.39 -3.55 -38.90
N LEU A 419 -15.24 -4.17 -38.59
CA LEU A 419 -14.34 -3.67 -37.55
C LEU A 419 -13.62 -2.42 -38.05
N PHE A 420 -13.66 -1.35 -37.26
CA PHE A 420 -12.94 -0.12 -37.56
C PHE A 420 -11.47 -0.25 -37.16
N ILE A 421 -10.58 -0.30 -38.15
CA ILE A 421 -9.14 -0.52 -37.93
C ILE A 421 -8.41 0.81 -37.94
N MET A 422 -7.90 1.19 -36.78
CA MET A 422 -7.02 2.34 -36.58
C MET A 422 -5.58 1.86 -36.44
N CYS A 423 -4.61 2.63 -36.93
CA CYS A 423 -3.18 2.33 -36.79
C CYS A 423 -2.45 3.50 -36.13
N ASP A 424 -1.64 3.22 -35.10
CA ASP A 424 -0.69 4.22 -34.60
C ASP A 424 0.34 4.52 -35.71
N VAL A 425 0.65 5.80 -35.92
CA VAL A 425 1.68 6.21 -36.88
C VAL A 425 2.81 6.88 -36.10
N CYS A 426 3.95 6.19 -36.02
CA CYS A 426 5.14 6.64 -35.32
C CYS A 426 6.35 5.82 -35.80
N LEU A 427 7.57 6.31 -35.53
CA LEU A 427 8.81 5.59 -35.87
C LEU A 427 9.51 4.94 -34.66
N CYS A 428 9.03 5.17 -33.42
CA CYS A 428 9.76 4.74 -32.23
C CYS A 428 9.82 3.22 -32.01
N GLU A 429 8.87 2.47 -32.57
CA GLU A 429 8.87 1.01 -32.53
C GLU A 429 9.86 0.41 -33.55
N TYR A 430 10.22 1.19 -34.57
CA TYR A 430 10.95 0.75 -35.75
C TYR A 430 12.35 1.35 -35.86
N THR A 431 12.71 2.28 -34.97
CA THR A 431 14.03 2.91 -34.97
C THR A 431 14.98 2.31 -33.95
N ASP A 432 16.25 2.22 -34.31
CA ASP A 432 17.34 1.74 -33.43
C ASP A 432 17.61 2.66 -32.24
N HIS A 433 17.34 3.95 -32.41
CA HIS A 433 17.45 4.97 -31.36
C HIS A 433 16.19 5.12 -30.49
N GLY A 434 15.04 4.57 -30.92
CA GLY A 434 13.79 4.58 -30.14
C GLY A 434 13.10 5.95 -30.00
N HIS A 435 13.54 6.99 -30.70
CA HIS A 435 12.83 8.28 -30.85
C HIS A 435 11.68 8.21 -31.87
N CYS A 436 10.76 9.17 -31.78
CA CYS A 436 9.51 9.14 -32.56
C CYS A 436 9.65 9.62 -34.01
N GLY A 437 10.83 10.11 -34.40
CA GLY A 437 11.12 10.66 -35.72
C GLY A 437 12.58 10.42 -36.11
N VAL A 438 12.94 10.87 -37.31
CA VAL A 438 14.30 10.88 -37.84
C VAL A 438 15.13 11.93 -37.12
N LEU A 439 16.37 11.60 -36.75
CA LEU A 439 17.28 12.51 -36.04
C LEU A 439 18.27 13.20 -36.98
N ASN A 440 18.74 14.38 -36.56
CA ASN A 440 19.92 15.06 -37.09
C ASN A 440 21.20 14.43 -36.51
N GLU A 441 22.36 14.81 -37.06
CA GLU A 441 23.67 14.35 -36.57
C GLU A 441 23.94 14.72 -35.10
N ASP A 442 23.36 15.82 -34.62
CA ASP A 442 23.45 16.26 -33.21
C ASP A 442 22.47 15.53 -32.27
N GLY A 443 21.68 14.58 -32.78
CA GLY A 443 20.66 13.84 -32.04
C GLY A 443 19.34 14.59 -31.83
N SER A 444 19.20 15.82 -32.32
CA SER A 444 17.92 16.54 -32.32
C SER A 444 16.97 15.99 -33.38
N LEU A 445 15.67 16.22 -33.23
CA LEU A 445 14.69 15.71 -34.18
C LEU A 445 14.71 16.50 -35.49
N ASN A 446 14.90 15.83 -36.62
CA ASN A 446 14.77 16.40 -37.95
C ASN A 446 13.30 16.49 -38.32
N ARG A 447 12.70 17.67 -38.10
CA ARG A 447 11.25 17.91 -38.33
C ARG A 447 10.80 17.51 -39.74
N GLU A 448 11.46 18.00 -40.78
CA GLU A 448 11.00 17.82 -42.17
C GLU A 448 11.10 16.37 -42.61
N LYS A 449 12.26 15.72 -42.42
CA LYS A 449 12.42 14.30 -42.76
C LYS A 449 11.45 13.42 -41.97
N SER A 450 11.24 13.73 -40.69
CA SER A 450 10.31 12.99 -39.83
C SER A 450 8.87 13.10 -40.35
N SER A 451 8.40 14.33 -40.59
CA SER A 451 7.04 14.60 -41.03
C SER A 451 6.72 13.91 -42.37
N LEU A 452 7.65 13.98 -43.34
CA LEU A 452 7.52 13.30 -44.64
C LEU A 452 7.53 11.78 -44.50
N ARG A 453 8.43 11.23 -43.66
CA ARG A 453 8.49 9.79 -43.40
C ARG A 453 7.20 9.27 -42.75
N LEU A 454 6.67 9.99 -41.77
CA LEU A 454 5.38 9.69 -41.12
C LEU A 454 4.21 9.77 -42.10
N GLY A 455 4.23 10.76 -43.00
CA GLY A 455 3.29 10.87 -44.13
C GLY A 455 3.26 9.61 -44.99
N ALA A 456 4.44 9.11 -45.38
CA ALA A 456 4.57 7.88 -46.16
C ALA A 456 4.00 6.66 -45.41
N VAL A 457 4.33 6.49 -44.12
CA VAL A 457 3.80 5.40 -43.29
C VAL A 457 2.27 5.44 -43.23
N ALA A 458 1.70 6.60 -42.92
CA ALA A 458 0.25 6.77 -42.83
C ALA A 458 -0.46 6.43 -44.15
N VAL A 459 0.06 6.90 -45.28
CA VAL A 459 -0.50 6.60 -46.61
C VAL A 459 -0.41 5.11 -46.91
N ASN A 460 0.69 4.44 -46.55
CA ASN A 460 0.87 3.02 -46.79
C ASN A 460 -0.06 2.16 -45.91
N TYR A 461 -0.31 2.54 -44.65
CA TYR A 461 -1.35 1.91 -43.84
C TYR A 461 -2.76 2.12 -44.41
N ALA A 462 -3.06 3.33 -44.88
CA ALA A 462 -4.34 3.60 -45.54
C ALA A 462 -4.53 2.79 -46.84
N ARG A 463 -3.47 2.64 -47.65
CA ARG A 463 -3.47 1.77 -48.85
C ARG A 463 -3.68 0.30 -48.49
N ALA A 464 -3.14 -0.16 -47.36
CA ALA A 464 -3.36 -1.51 -46.85
C ALA A 464 -4.80 -1.74 -46.36
N GLY A 465 -5.56 -0.68 -46.12
CA GLY A 465 -6.98 -0.74 -45.73
C GLY A 465 -7.29 -0.25 -44.32
N ALA A 466 -6.38 0.49 -43.66
CA ALA A 466 -6.69 1.13 -42.39
C ALA A 466 -7.82 2.17 -42.55
N ASN A 467 -8.84 2.10 -41.71
CA ASN A 467 -9.92 3.09 -41.67
C ASN A 467 -9.48 4.41 -41.04
N SER A 468 -8.47 4.36 -40.17
CA SER A 468 -7.93 5.53 -39.48
C SER A 468 -6.43 5.43 -39.27
N VAL A 469 -5.76 6.58 -39.36
CA VAL A 469 -4.34 6.74 -39.03
C VAL A 469 -4.19 7.71 -37.86
N ALA A 470 -3.31 7.38 -36.92
CA ALA A 470 -3.20 8.06 -35.63
C ALA A 470 -1.76 8.50 -35.33
N PRO A 471 -1.31 9.67 -35.85
CA PRO A 471 0.06 10.13 -35.65
C PRO A 471 0.35 10.49 -34.20
N SER A 472 1.23 9.70 -33.56
CA SER A 472 1.53 9.77 -32.12
C SER A 472 2.89 10.40 -31.79
N ASP A 473 3.59 10.88 -32.81
CA ASP A 473 4.98 11.32 -32.79
C ASP A 473 5.21 12.69 -32.12
N MET A 474 4.24 13.61 -32.19
CA MET A 474 4.33 15.01 -31.73
C MET A 474 5.32 15.90 -32.51
N VAL A 475 5.69 15.55 -33.73
CA VAL A 475 6.50 16.36 -34.64
C VAL A 475 5.65 17.49 -35.23
N ASP A 476 6.21 18.69 -35.30
CA ASP A 476 5.50 19.86 -35.84
C ASP A 476 5.21 19.72 -37.34
N GLY A 477 3.94 19.87 -37.72
CA GLY A 477 3.46 19.86 -39.11
C GLY A 477 3.10 18.48 -39.67
N ARG A 478 3.22 17.39 -38.88
CA ARG A 478 2.92 16.03 -39.40
C ARG A 478 1.49 15.83 -39.86
N VAL A 479 0.52 16.51 -39.24
CA VAL A 479 -0.90 16.35 -39.60
C VAL A 479 -1.13 16.88 -41.01
N ARG A 480 -0.57 18.06 -41.32
CA ARG A 480 -0.63 18.63 -42.67
C ARG A 480 -0.03 17.67 -43.70
N ASP A 481 1.18 17.17 -43.46
CA ASP A 481 1.88 16.35 -44.45
C ASP A 481 1.21 14.98 -44.62
N ILE A 482 0.66 14.38 -43.55
CA ILE A 482 -0.18 13.18 -43.64
C ILE A 482 -1.46 13.46 -44.43
N LYS A 483 -2.17 14.55 -44.13
CA LYS A 483 -3.43 14.88 -44.82
C LYS A 483 -3.19 15.13 -46.31
N LEU A 484 -2.13 15.86 -46.67
CA LEU A 484 -1.73 16.07 -48.06
C LEU A 484 -1.37 14.76 -48.76
N GLY A 485 -0.59 13.88 -48.11
CA GLY A 485 -0.26 12.56 -48.66
C GLY A 485 -1.52 11.69 -48.89
N LEU A 486 -2.49 11.73 -47.97
CA LEU A 486 -3.77 11.04 -48.15
C LEU A 486 -4.59 11.65 -49.30
N ILE A 487 -4.55 12.96 -49.52
CA ILE A 487 -5.22 13.63 -50.64
C ILE A 487 -4.60 13.18 -51.96
N GLU A 488 -3.27 13.25 -52.07
CA GLU A 488 -2.51 12.85 -53.26
C GLU A 488 -2.72 11.38 -53.60
N ALA A 489 -2.78 10.51 -52.59
CA ALA A 489 -3.08 9.09 -52.77
C ALA A 489 -4.56 8.80 -53.09
N GLY A 490 -5.45 9.80 -53.08
CA GLY A 490 -6.88 9.62 -53.29
C GLY A 490 -7.60 8.89 -52.14
N LEU A 491 -7.06 8.96 -50.92
CA LEU A 491 -7.53 8.23 -49.73
C LEU A 491 -8.13 9.12 -48.65
N ALA A 492 -7.96 10.44 -48.71
CA ALA A 492 -8.42 11.37 -47.68
C ALA A 492 -9.93 11.35 -47.39
N HIS A 493 -10.76 10.87 -48.32
CA HIS A 493 -12.21 10.74 -48.17
C HIS A 493 -12.63 9.40 -47.55
N LYS A 494 -11.69 8.47 -47.30
CA LYS A 494 -11.92 7.11 -46.78
C LYS A 494 -11.11 6.79 -45.53
N CYS A 495 -10.08 7.59 -45.23
CA CYS A 495 -9.21 7.40 -44.08
C CYS A 495 -9.33 8.57 -43.11
N LEU A 496 -9.73 8.28 -41.88
CA LEU A 496 -9.87 9.26 -40.81
C LEU A 496 -8.48 9.57 -40.22
N LEU A 497 -8.14 10.85 -40.07
CA LEU A 497 -6.91 11.31 -39.44
C LEU A 497 -7.18 11.71 -37.98
N MET A 498 -6.88 10.81 -37.04
CA MET A 498 -7.09 11.04 -35.61
C MET A 498 -5.76 11.36 -34.91
N ALA A 499 -5.43 12.64 -34.80
CA ALA A 499 -4.12 13.07 -34.33
C ALA A 499 -4.00 13.02 -32.80
N TYR A 500 -2.85 12.55 -32.29
CA TYR A 500 -2.49 12.79 -30.90
C TYR A 500 -2.05 14.25 -30.73
N SER A 501 -3.02 15.15 -30.61
CA SER A 501 -2.78 16.59 -30.63
C SER A 501 -2.27 17.13 -29.30
N ALA A 502 -2.66 16.51 -28.18
CA ALA A 502 -2.15 16.86 -26.86
C ALA A 502 -1.58 15.60 -26.18
N LYS A 503 -0.35 15.23 -26.56
CA LYS A 503 0.40 14.12 -25.94
C LYS A 503 1.52 14.66 -25.04
N PHE A 504 1.38 14.44 -23.75
CA PHE A 504 2.32 14.91 -22.73
C PHE A 504 3.45 13.91 -22.47
N SER A 505 4.61 14.42 -22.08
CA SER A 505 5.68 13.64 -21.45
C SER A 505 5.31 13.32 -20.00
N GLY A 506 5.82 12.23 -19.44
CA GLY A 506 5.56 11.88 -18.05
C GLY A 506 5.85 10.42 -17.69
N GLY A 507 5.57 10.06 -16.44
CA GLY A 507 5.83 8.74 -15.87
C GLY A 507 4.79 7.65 -16.19
N LEU A 508 3.72 7.97 -16.90
CA LEU A 508 2.57 7.07 -17.11
C LEU A 508 2.71 6.14 -18.34
N TYR A 509 3.90 6.06 -18.96
CA TYR A 509 4.15 5.25 -20.16
C TYR A 509 5.04 4.03 -19.94
N GLY A 510 5.44 3.74 -18.70
CA GLY A 510 6.35 2.63 -18.39
C GLY A 510 5.92 1.31 -19.04
N PRO A 511 4.72 0.79 -18.72
CA PRO A 511 4.28 -0.50 -19.26
C PRO A 511 4.12 -0.55 -20.79
N PHE A 512 3.77 0.57 -21.43
CA PHE A 512 3.69 0.65 -22.89
C PHE A 512 5.07 0.44 -23.54
N ARG A 513 6.15 0.94 -22.91
CA ARG A 513 7.50 0.78 -23.45
C ARG A 513 7.94 -0.69 -23.45
N ASP A 514 7.54 -1.44 -22.43
CA ASP A 514 7.77 -2.89 -22.37
C ASP A 514 6.94 -3.62 -23.44
N ALA A 515 5.66 -3.24 -23.59
CA ALA A 515 4.76 -3.80 -24.59
C ALA A 515 5.28 -3.64 -26.02
N ALA A 516 5.69 -2.41 -26.36
CA ALA A 516 6.06 -2.01 -27.72
C ALA A 516 7.57 -2.14 -28.04
N GLY A 517 8.40 -2.51 -27.06
CA GLY A 517 9.86 -2.57 -27.26
C GLY A 517 10.45 -1.24 -27.74
N SER A 518 9.91 -0.12 -27.26
CA SER A 518 10.15 1.23 -27.81
C SER A 518 10.82 2.18 -26.81
N ALA A 519 11.60 1.66 -25.86
CA ALA A 519 12.39 2.50 -24.97
C ALA A 519 13.43 3.31 -25.78
N PRO A 520 13.58 4.64 -25.56
CA PRO A 520 14.65 5.43 -26.17
C PRO A 520 16.01 4.90 -25.75
N SER A 521 16.91 4.73 -26.72
CA SER A 521 18.26 4.22 -26.48
C SER A 521 19.14 5.28 -25.79
N HIS A 522 18.90 6.57 -26.05
CA HIS A 522 19.58 7.70 -25.42
C HIS A 522 18.60 8.86 -25.17
N GLY A 523 18.86 9.68 -24.14
CA GLY A 523 18.08 10.89 -23.85
C GLY A 523 16.64 10.62 -23.40
N ASP A 524 15.77 11.61 -23.65
CA ASP A 524 14.34 11.53 -23.35
C ASP A 524 13.48 12.12 -24.48
N ARG A 525 12.15 12.13 -24.30
CA ARG A 525 11.18 12.60 -25.31
C ARG A 525 10.64 14.01 -25.04
N LYS A 526 11.23 14.76 -24.09
CA LYS A 526 10.70 16.05 -23.62
C LYS A 526 10.82 17.18 -24.63
N CYS A 527 11.64 17.03 -25.67
CA CYS A 527 11.79 18.03 -26.72
C CYS A 527 10.67 18.03 -27.77
N TYR A 528 9.71 17.10 -27.69
CA TYR A 528 8.55 17.06 -28.60
C TYR A 528 7.26 16.63 -27.90
N GLN A 529 7.31 15.73 -26.91
CA GLN A 529 6.17 15.50 -26.02
C GLN A 529 5.96 16.72 -25.11
N LEU A 530 4.71 17.14 -24.92
CA LEU A 530 4.41 18.35 -24.17
C LEU A 530 4.88 18.23 -22.70
N PRO A 531 5.40 19.29 -22.07
CA PRO A 531 5.66 19.27 -20.64
C PRO A 531 4.33 19.20 -19.85
N PRO A 532 4.25 18.48 -18.72
CA PRO A 532 3.00 18.34 -17.94
C PRO A 532 2.32 19.66 -17.57
N THR A 533 3.09 20.72 -17.36
CA THR A 533 2.60 22.07 -17.02
C THR A 533 2.21 22.91 -18.24
N GLY A 534 2.35 22.37 -19.45
CA GLY A 534 2.26 23.07 -20.73
C GLY A 534 0.86 23.22 -21.30
N SER A 535 -0.15 23.63 -20.52
CA SER A 535 -1.53 23.78 -21.01
C SER A 535 -1.65 24.74 -22.20
N GLY A 536 -0.90 25.86 -22.19
CA GLY A 536 -0.83 26.78 -23.33
C GLY A 536 -0.29 26.14 -24.62
N LEU A 537 0.69 25.23 -24.52
CA LEU A 537 1.22 24.49 -25.67
C LEU A 537 0.19 23.47 -26.16
N ALA A 538 -0.49 22.76 -25.27
CA ALA A 538 -1.55 21.82 -25.62
C ALA A 538 -2.67 22.49 -26.41
N ARG A 539 -3.17 23.64 -25.96
CA ARG A 539 -4.20 24.42 -26.68
C ARG A 539 -3.75 24.85 -28.08
N ARG A 540 -2.49 25.29 -28.21
CA ARG A 540 -1.90 25.64 -29.52
C ARG A 540 -1.77 24.43 -30.44
N ALA A 541 -1.33 23.29 -29.92
CA ALA A 541 -1.18 22.06 -30.70
C ALA A 541 -2.55 21.48 -31.15
N LEU A 542 -3.56 21.51 -30.28
CA LEU A 542 -4.96 21.20 -30.63
C LEU A 542 -5.46 22.08 -31.78
N THR A 543 -5.29 23.40 -31.66
CA THR A 543 -5.71 24.35 -32.69
C THR A 543 -4.96 24.12 -34.01
N ARG A 544 -3.64 23.89 -33.94
CA ARG A 544 -2.81 23.59 -35.11
C ARG A 544 -3.31 22.35 -35.82
N ASP A 545 -3.44 21.22 -35.12
CA ASP A 545 -3.78 19.95 -35.75
C ASP A 545 -5.17 19.98 -36.41
N ILE A 546 -6.14 20.65 -35.78
CA ILE A 546 -7.45 20.91 -36.42
C ILE A 546 -7.28 21.72 -37.69
N SER A 547 -6.49 22.81 -37.66
CA SER A 547 -6.26 23.64 -38.85
C SER A 547 -5.49 22.92 -39.96
N GLU A 548 -4.71 21.90 -39.62
CA GLU A 548 -3.95 21.07 -40.55
C GLU A 548 -4.76 19.89 -41.13
N GLY A 549 -6.02 19.70 -40.69
CA GLY A 549 -6.94 18.72 -41.25
C GLY A 549 -7.09 17.43 -40.46
N ALA A 550 -6.80 17.45 -39.15
CA ALA A 550 -7.21 16.36 -38.26
C ALA A 550 -8.74 16.27 -38.22
N ASP A 551 -9.27 15.06 -38.40
CA ASP A 551 -10.70 14.77 -38.37
C ASP A 551 -11.18 14.50 -36.93
N ALA A 552 -10.26 14.15 -36.03
CA ALA A 552 -10.48 13.95 -34.60
C ALA A 552 -9.16 14.17 -33.84
N VAL A 553 -9.26 14.45 -32.53
CA VAL A 553 -8.09 14.72 -31.68
C VAL A 553 -8.02 13.75 -30.49
N ILE A 554 -6.81 13.37 -30.09
CA ILE A 554 -6.54 12.56 -28.90
C ILE A 554 -5.81 13.39 -27.85
N VAL A 555 -6.28 13.30 -26.60
CA VAL A 555 -5.53 13.74 -25.40
C VAL A 555 -4.94 12.51 -24.71
N LYS A 556 -3.63 12.57 -24.40
CA LYS A 556 -2.85 11.47 -23.84
C LYS A 556 -1.78 12.00 -22.85
N PRO A 557 -1.71 11.53 -21.59
CA PRO A 557 -2.62 10.62 -20.87
C PRO A 557 -4.04 11.16 -20.68
N SER A 558 -4.89 10.46 -19.93
CA SER A 558 -6.32 10.77 -19.82
C SER A 558 -6.71 11.36 -18.45
N THR A 559 -6.89 10.53 -17.42
CA THR A 559 -7.30 10.89 -16.06
C THR A 559 -6.48 12.03 -15.47
N PHE A 560 -5.17 12.05 -15.74
CA PHE A 560 -4.27 13.09 -15.22
C PHE A 560 -4.30 14.41 -16.02
N TYR A 561 -5.11 14.49 -17.09
CA TYR A 561 -5.22 15.65 -17.98
C TYR A 561 -6.68 15.93 -18.38
N LEU A 562 -7.63 15.69 -17.46
CA LEU A 562 -9.06 15.95 -17.65
C LEU A 562 -9.35 17.44 -17.94
N ASP A 563 -8.54 18.35 -17.41
CA ASP A 563 -8.58 19.78 -17.70
C ASP A 563 -8.26 20.07 -19.17
N ILE A 564 -7.25 19.38 -19.74
CA ILE A 564 -6.89 19.49 -21.15
C ILE A 564 -7.94 18.86 -22.06
N LEU A 565 -8.58 17.77 -21.62
CA LEU A 565 -9.77 17.23 -22.31
C LEU A 565 -10.90 18.26 -22.35
N SER A 566 -11.14 18.99 -21.25
CA SER A 566 -12.13 20.08 -21.22
C SER A 566 -11.76 21.25 -22.14
N ASP A 567 -10.48 21.61 -22.21
CA ASP A 567 -9.99 22.60 -23.17
C ASP A 567 -10.19 22.13 -24.62
N ALA A 568 -9.89 20.86 -24.92
CA ALA A 568 -10.15 20.27 -26.23
C ALA A 568 -11.65 20.29 -26.57
N ALA A 569 -12.53 20.03 -25.60
CA ALA A 569 -13.98 20.10 -25.77
C ALA A 569 -14.48 21.50 -26.16
N ARG A 570 -13.80 22.55 -25.69
CA ARG A 570 -14.12 23.93 -26.06
C ARG A 570 -13.54 24.33 -27.41
N LEU A 571 -12.26 24.01 -27.65
CA LEU A 571 -11.51 24.43 -28.84
C LEU A 571 -11.89 23.60 -30.08
N CYS A 572 -12.12 22.31 -29.90
CA CYS A 572 -12.41 21.33 -30.95
C CYS A 572 -13.86 20.83 -30.84
N LYS A 573 -14.80 21.69 -30.38
CA LYS A 573 -16.19 21.32 -30.05
C LYS A 573 -16.93 20.56 -31.15
N ASP A 574 -16.63 20.89 -32.40
CA ASP A 574 -17.27 20.32 -33.60
C ASP A 574 -16.60 19.01 -34.07
N TYR A 575 -15.54 18.57 -33.39
CA TYR A 575 -14.74 17.38 -33.72
C TYR A 575 -14.90 16.30 -32.64
N PRO A 576 -14.76 15.01 -33.00
CA PRO A 576 -14.60 13.94 -32.02
C PRO A 576 -13.32 14.12 -31.20
N ILE A 577 -13.46 13.96 -29.89
CA ILE A 577 -12.35 13.99 -28.93
C ILE A 577 -12.22 12.61 -28.32
N CYS A 578 -11.02 12.06 -28.43
CA CYS A 578 -10.65 10.77 -27.92
C CYS A 578 -9.73 10.91 -26.70
N ALA A 579 -9.99 10.15 -25.65
CA ALA A 579 -9.12 10.06 -24.49
C ALA A 579 -8.34 8.74 -24.57
N TYR A 580 -7.02 8.77 -24.35
CA TYR A 580 -6.23 7.54 -24.23
C TYR A 580 -5.98 7.24 -22.76
N HIS A 581 -6.64 6.21 -22.23
CA HIS A 581 -6.38 5.64 -20.90
C HIS A 581 -5.10 4.80 -20.94
N VAL A 582 -3.98 5.44 -20.61
CA VAL A 582 -2.65 4.88 -20.92
C VAL A 582 -2.26 3.73 -20.00
N SER A 583 -1.19 3.05 -20.38
CA SER A 583 -0.71 1.84 -19.74
C SER A 583 -0.42 2.03 -18.25
N GLY A 584 0.16 3.17 -17.86
CA GLY A 584 0.43 3.49 -16.45
C GLY A 584 -0.82 3.86 -15.65
N GLU A 585 -1.83 4.49 -16.28
CA GLU A 585 -3.13 4.76 -15.64
C GLU A 585 -3.87 3.44 -15.39
N TYR A 586 -3.90 2.56 -16.38
CA TYR A 586 -4.44 1.21 -16.25
C TYR A 586 -3.75 0.39 -15.16
N ALA A 587 -2.42 0.28 -15.21
CA ALA A 587 -1.66 -0.45 -14.21
C ALA A 587 -1.80 0.15 -12.79
N MET A 588 -1.96 1.48 -12.68
CA MET A 588 -2.22 2.16 -11.41
C MET A 588 -3.57 1.73 -10.82
N LEU A 589 -4.63 1.64 -11.63
CA LEU A 589 -5.94 1.18 -11.16
C LEU A 589 -5.91 -0.28 -10.74
N HIS A 590 -5.24 -1.15 -11.52
CA HIS A 590 -5.01 -2.55 -11.13
C HIS A 590 -4.27 -2.66 -9.81
N ALA A 591 -3.13 -1.97 -9.66
CA ALA A 591 -2.33 -2.00 -8.45
C ALA A 591 -3.10 -1.48 -7.22
N ALA A 592 -3.89 -0.41 -7.38
CA ALA A 592 -4.73 0.12 -6.30
C ALA A 592 -5.85 -0.87 -5.90
N ALA A 593 -6.47 -1.52 -6.88
CA ALA A 593 -7.51 -2.52 -6.63
C ALA A 593 -6.98 -3.79 -5.97
N GLU A 594 -5.82 -4.29 -6.40
CA GLU A 594 -5.13 -5.42 -5.78
C GLU A 594 -4.73 -5.14 -4.32
N LYS A 595 -4.55 -3.87 -3.95
CA LYS A 595 -4.30 -3.44 -2.56
C LYS A 595 -5.59 -3.15 -1.77
N GLY A 596 -6.76 -3.36 -2.36
CA GLY A 596 -8.05 -3.09 -1.73
C GLY A 596 -8.31 -1.62 -1.46
N VAL A 597 -7.62 -0.70 -2.15
CA VAL A 597 -7.85 0.75 -2.01
C VAL A 597 -9.14 1.16 -2.72
N VAL A 598 -9.43 0.52 -3.85
CA VAL A 598 -10.62 0.73 -4.68
C VAL A 598 -11.15 -0.60 -5.21
N ASP A 599 -12.44 -0.65 -5.56
CA ASP A 599 -12.97 -1.73 -6.39
C ASP A 599 -12.62 -1.46 -7.87
N LEU A 600 -12.08 -2.47 -8.58
CA LEU A 600 -11.56 -2.30 -9.94
C LEU A 600 -12.66 -1.88 -10.93
N LYS A 601 -13.83 -2.52 -10.86
CA LYS A 601 -14.95 -2.22 -11.75
C LYS A 601 -15.47 -0.81 -11.47
N GLN A 602 -15.68 -0.47 -10.21
CA GLN A 602 -16.15 0.84 -9.80
C GLN A 602 -15.20 1.95 -10.25
N ILE A 603 -13.89 1.83 -10.02
CA ILE A 603 -12.92 2.88 -10.40
C ILE A 603 -12.71 2.96 -11.92
N ALA A 604 -12.86 1.84 -12.64
CA ALA A 604 -12.88 1.85 -14.10
C ALA A 604 -14.08 2.67 -14.61
N PHE A 605 -15.31 2.42 -14.12
CA PHE A 605 -16.47 3.24 -14.48
C PHE A 605 -16.29 4.70 -14.08
N GLU A 606 -15.78 4.99 -12.88
CA GLU A 606 -15.57 6.36 -12.42
C GLU A 606 -14.56 7.14 -13.29
N SER A 607 -13.42 6.53 -13.60
CA SER A 607 -12.41 7.12 -14.48
C SER A 607 -12.96 7.37 -15.89
N HIS A 608 -13.63 6.38 -16.50
CA HIS A 608 -14.15 6.48 -17.87
C HIS A 608 -15.33 7.46 -17.97
N ASN A 609 -16.23 7.49 -16.98
CA ASN A 609 -17.25 8.54 -16.89
C ASN A 609 -16.63 9.93 -16.68
N GLY A 610 -15.49 10.01 -15.98
CA GLY A 610 -14.68 11.22 -15.88
C GLY A 610 -14.20 11.73 -17.24
N LEU A 611 -13.78 10.84 -18.13
CA LEU A 611 -13.36 11.19 -19.51
C LEU A 611 -14.54 11.76 -20.31
N LEU A 612 -15.71 11.14 -20.22
CA LEU A 612 -16.94 11.60 -20.87
C LEU A 612 -17.37 12.97 -20.36
N ARG A 613 -17.36 13.16 -19.02
CA ARG A 613 -17.64 14.44 -18.36
C ARG A 613 -16.68 15.54 -18.81
N ALA A 614 -15.42 15.21 -19.06
CA ALA A 614 -14.44 16.16 -19.57
C ALA A 614 -14.61 16.48 -21.07
N GLY A 615 -15.51 15.78 -21.77
CA GLY A 615 -15.89 16.05 -23.16
C GLY A 615 -15.46 14.99 -24.17
N ALA A 616 -14.75 13.95 -23.76
CA ALA A 616 -14.41 12.83 -24.64
C ALA A 616 -15.68 12.10 -25.12
N ARG A 617 -15.66 11.61 -26.36
CA ARG A 617 -16.71 10.76 -26.93
C ARG A 617 -16.17 9.45 -27.53
N LEU A 618 -14.86 9.26 -27.46
CA LEU A 618 -14.13 8.05 -27.84
C LEU A 618 -13.10 7.77 -26.75
N ILE A 619 -12.82 6.50 -26.48
CA ILE A 619 -11.85 6.08 -25.46
C ILE A 619 -10.97 4.98 -26.03
N ILE A 620 -9.67 5.22 -26.09
CA ILE A 620 -8.68 4.16 -26.24
C ILE A 620 -8.37 3.62 -24.84
N SER A 621 -8.68 2.36 -24.57
CA SER A 621 -8.51 1.77 -23.23
C SER A 621 -8.19 0.29 -23.25
N TYR A 622 -7.29 -0.12 -22.35
CA TYR A 622 -7.00 -1.53 -22.09
C TYR A 622 -8.12 -2.25 -21.33
N PHE A 623 -9.03 -1.50 -20.67
CA PHE A 623 -10.25 -2.04 -20.04
C PHE A 623 -11.36 -2.39 -21.06
N THR A 624 -11.11 -2.25 -22.37
CA THR A 624 -12.15 -2.50 -23.38
C THR A 624 -12.78 -3.89 -23.24
N PRO A 625 -12.01 -5.00 -23.09
CA PRO A 625 -12.61 -6.32 -22.89
C PRO A 625 -13.58 -6.37 -21.71
N GLU A 626 -13.22 -5.77 -20.57
CA GLU A 626 -14.05 -5.70 -19.37
C GLU A 626 -15.31 -4.85 -19.58
N PHE A 627 -15.20 -3.68 -20.24
CA PHE A 627 -16.36 -2.85 -20.52
C PHE A 627 -17.34 -3.46 -21.50
N LEU A 628 -16.87 -4.27 -22.45
CA LEU A 628 -17.75 -5.03 -23.35
C LEU A 628 -18.61 -6.06 -22.58
N GLU A 629 -18.14 -6.53 -21.43
CA GLU A 629 -18.90 -7.41 -20.54
C GLU A 629 -19.75 -6.63 -19.53
N TRP A 630 -19.22 -5.55 -18.97
CA TRP A 630 -19.90 -4.79 -17.91
C TRP A 630 -21.03 -3.92 -18.43
N LEU A 631 -20.93 -3.43 -19.67
CA LEU A 631 -22.01 -2.71 -20.31
C LEU A 631 -23.02 -3.73 -20.83
N ALA A 632 -24.25 -3.64 -20.32
CA ALA A 632 -25.38 -4.38 -20.86
C ALA A 632 -25.52 -4.08 -22.38
N VAL A 633 -26.06 -5.06 -23.12
CA VAL A 633 -26.36 -4.92 -24.55
C VAL A 633 -27.46 -3.90 -24.75
#